data_AF-A0A7V9ML15-F1
#
_entry.id   AF-A0A7V9ML15-F1
#
_cell.length_a   1.000
_cell.length_b   1.000
_cell.length_c   1.000
_cell.angle_alpha   90.00
_cell.angle_beta   90.00
_cell.angle_gamma   90.00
#
_symmetry.space_group_name_H-M   'P 1'
#
loop_
_entity.id
_entity.type
_entity.pdbx_description
1 polymer ?
#
loop_
_entity_poly.entity_id
_entity_poly.type
_entity_poly.pdbx_seq_one_letter_code
_entity_poly.pdbx_strand_id
1 'polypeptide(L)'
;MKNNLVITANQLALKFSDELEIPSRLKKKENEKKERQKSNLNSLTEQRFQKNVTSWLKVIETLLSKVESKNAWRYITITPEIESNIKSAAYCKDFIEFTDYFVLRRDIENCDDEEVGLISMLHSEFQKEIEKKIEKAAQNNTVKSDELDAI
;
A
#
# COMPACT_ATOMS: atom_id res chain seq x y z
N MET A 1 -13.97 -10.33 -10.73
CA MET A 1 -13.82 -9.30 -9.67
C MET A 1 -13.41 -9.90 -8.32
N LYS A 2 -14.18 -10.81 -7.69
CA LYS A 2 -13.81 -11.40 -6.38
C LYS A 2 -12.38 -11.97 -6.31
N ASN A 3 -11.92 -12.63 -7.37
CA ASN A 3 -10.57 -13.19 -7.41
C ASN A 3 -9.47 -12.09 -7.36
N ASN A 4 -9.69 -10.95 -8.01
CA ASN A 4 -8.73 -9.84 -7.98
C ASN A 4 -8.64 -9.21 -6.59
N LEU A 5 -9.75 -9.06 -5.87
CA LEU A 5 -9.74 -8.52 -4.51
C LEU A 5 -8.93 -9.41 -3.56
N VAL A 6 -9.11 -10.72 -3.65
CA VAL A 6 -8.35 -11.69 -2.84
C VAL A 6 -6.87 -11.64 -3.19
N ILE A 7 -6.51 -11.57 -4.48
CA ILE A 7 -5.10 -11.43 -4.91
C ILE A 7 -4.49 -10.14 -4.33
N THR A 8 -5.18 -9.01 -4.45
CA THR A 8 -4.71 -7.73 -3.93
C THR A 8 -4.61 -7.73 -2.40
N ALA A 9 -5.58 -8.31 -1.69
CA ALA A 9 -5.51 -8.46 -0.24
C ALA A 9 -4.30 -9.31 0.19
N ASN A 10 -3.98 -10.38 -0.54
CA ASN A 10 -2.77 -11.16 -0.31
C ASN A 10 -1.51 -10.34 -0.55
N GLN A 11 -1.47 -9.53 -1.60
CA GLN A 11 -0.32 -8.65 -1.89
C GLN A 11 -0.11 -7.59 -0.81
N LEU A 12 -1.18 -6.98 -0.31
CA LEU A 12 -1.12 -6.02 0.80
C LEU A 12 -0.68 -6.71 2.09
N ALA A 13 -1.28 -7.85 2.43
CA ALA A 13 -0.87 -8.64 3.58
C ALA A 13 0.62 -9.00 3.51
N LEU A 14 1.12 -9.44 2.35
CA LEU A 14 2.55 -9.71 2.16
C LEU A 14 3.41 -8.45 2.29
N LYS A 15 3.00 -7.33 1.70
CA LYS A 15 3.76 -6.08 1.71
C LYS A 15 3.92 -5.51 3.12
N PHE A 16 2.88 -5.66 3.94
CA PHE A 16 2.78 -5.03 5.26
C PHE A 16 2.97 -5.99 6.43
N SER A 17 3.26 -7.27 6.19
CA SER A 17 3.63 -8.21 7.26
C SER A 17 5.13 -8.20 7.50
N ASP A 18 5.53 -8.40 8.75
CA ASP A 18 6.92 -8.67 9.09
C ASP A 18 7.36 -10.03 8.55
N GLU A 19 8.66 -10.20 8.30
CA GLU A 19 9.19 -11.44 7.73
C GLU A 19 8.85 -12.67 8.59
N LEU A 20 8.82 -12.53 9.91
CA LEU A 20 8.48 -13.62 10.83
C LEU A 20 7.00 -14.05 10.75
N GLU A 21 6.13 -13.16 10.27
CA GLU A 21 4.69 -13.39 10.17
C GLU A 21 4.28 -13.97 8.81
N ILE A 22 5.16 -13.87 7.81
CA ILE A 22 4.93 -14.43 6.49
C ILE A 22 5.13 -15.96 6.52
N PRO A 23 4.13 -16.75 6.08
CA PRO A 23 4.27 -18.18 5.97
C PRO A 23 5.48 -18.59 5.14
N SER A 24 6.21 -19.62 5.57
CA SER A 24 7.44 -20.07 4.91
C SER A 24 7.28 -20.40 3.42
N ARG A 25 6.07 -20.81 3.00
CA ARG A 25 5.73 -21.05 1.58
C ARG A 25 5.72 -19.80 0.70
N LEU A 26 5.53 -18.62 1.31
CA LEU A 26 5.42 -17.32 0.62
C LEU A 26 6.71 -16.50 0.69
N LYS A 27 7.66 -16.88 1.56
CA LYS A 27 8.98 -16.25 1.62
C LYS A 27 9.74 -16.52 0.33
N LYS A 28 10.23 -15.46 -0.33
CA LYS A 28 11.18 -15.60 -1.45
C LYS A 28 12.49 -16.15 -0.88
N LYS A 29 12.77 -17.44 -1.08
CA LYS A 29 14.05 -18.04 -0.71
C LYS A 29 15.13 -17.52 -1.66
N GLU A 30 15.96 -16.59 -1.20
CA GLU A 30 17.03 -16.03 -2.04
C GLU A 30 18.14 -17.02 -2.34
N ASN A 31 18.44 -17.98 -1.47
CA ASN A 31 19.33 -19.09 -1.76
C ASN A 31 19.09 -20.11 -0.66
N GLU A 32 18.49 -21.27 -0.95
CA GLU A 32 18.77 -22.53 -0.24
C GLU A 32 17.87 -23.66 -0.72
N LYS A 33 18.51 -24.83 -0.77
CA LYS A 33 18.02 -26.12 -1.28
C LYS A 33 16.55 -26.36 -0.95
N LYS A 34 15.83 -26.86 -1.97
CA LYS A 34 14.46 -27.37 -1.90
C LYS A 34 14.37 -28.60 -0.98
N GLU A 35 14.64 -28.47 0.31
CA GLU A 35 13.95 -29.32 1.26
C GLU A 35 12.52 -28.81 1.32
N ARG A 36 11.61 -29.63 0.78
CA ARG A 36 10.18 -29.44 0.83
C ARG A 36 9.75 -29.51 2.31
N GLN A 37 9.98 -28.46 3.07
CA GLN A 37 9.25 -28.26 4.32
C GLN A 37 7.78 -28.26 3.93
N LYS A 38 7.08 -29.34 4.30
CA LYS A 38 5.62 -29.41 4.19
C LYS A 38 5.10 -28.20 4.98
N SER A 39 4.61 -27.18 4.27
CA SER A 39 3.99 -26.03 4.92
C SER A 39 2.75 -26.54 5.63
N ASN A 40 2.75 -26.52 6.95
CA ASN A 40 1.56 -26.83 7.72
C ASN A 40 0.59 -25.65 7.58
N LEU A 41 -0.42 -25.82 6.74
CA LEU A 41 -1.48 -24.82 6.53
C LEU A 41 -2.32 -24.56 7.80
N ASN A 42 -2.19 -25.41 8.82
CA ASN A 42 -2.81 -25.22 10.13
C ASN A 42 -1.84 -24.65 11.17
N SER A 43 -0.64 -24.22 10.76
CA SER A 43 0.26 -23.52 11.67
C SER A 43 -0.35 -22.19 12.15
N LEU A 44 -0.02 -21.78 13.37
CA LEU A 44 -0.47 -20.50 13.92
C LEU A 44 -0.08 -19.31 13.01
N THR A 45 1.09 -19.37 12.38
CA THR A 45 1.54 -18.37 11.40
C THR A 45 0.62 -18.31 10.18
N GLU A 46 0.25 -19.46 9.60
CA GLU A 46 -0.67 -19.48 8.45
C GLU A 46 -2.04 -18.93 8.83
N GLN A 47 -2.57 -19.31 10.00
CA GLN A 47 -3.87 -18.82 10.48
C GLN A 47 -3.85 -17.30 10.72
N ARG A 48 -2.78 -16.78 11.34
CA ARG A 48 -2.61 -15.33 11.55
C ARG A 48 -2.49 -14.59 10.23
N PHE A 49 -1.70 -15.12 9.30
CA PHE A 49 -1.55 -14.52 7.97
C PHE A 49 -2.89 -14.52 7.21
N GLN A 50 -3.65 -15.61 7.25
CA GLN A 50 -4.97 -15.68 6.63
C GLN A 50 -5.98 -14.72 7.27
N LYS A 51 -5.91 -14.52 8.58
CA LYS A 51 -6.67 -13.47 9.26
C LYS A 51 -6.29 -12.09 8.71
N ASN A 52 -4.99 -11.79 8.62
CA ASN A 52 -4.49 -10.53 8.06
C ASN A 52 -4.99 -10.30 6.62
N VAL A 53 -4.92 -11.32 5.75
CA VAL A 53 -5.49 -11.27 4.39
C VAL A 53 -6.99 -10.95 4.42
N THR A 54 -7.73 -11.51 5.37
CA THR A 54 -9.16 -11.25 5.51
C THR A 54 -9.44 -9.81 5.95
N SER A 55 -8.63 -9.27 6.87
CA SER A 55 -8.72 -7.87 7.30
C SER A 55 -8.42 -6.91 6.15
N TRP A 56 -7.39 -7.19 5.34
CA TRP A 56 -7.11 -6.43 4.12
C TRP A 56 -8.23 -6.50 3.08
N LEU A 57 -8.85 -7.67 2.93
CA LEU A 57 -9.99 -7.81 2.02
C LEU A 57 -11.16 -6.90 2.44
N LYS A 58 -11.47 -6.85 3.74
CA LYS A 58 -12.49 -5.94 4.27
C LYS A 58 -12.14 -4.48 3.99
N VAL A 59 -10.91 -4.06 4.23
CA VAL A 59 -10.45 -2.68 3.95
C VAL A 59 -10.62 -2.33 2.47
N ILE A 60 -10.23 -3.24 1.56
CA ILE A 60 -10.42 -3.07 0.11
C ILE A 60 -11.90 -2.90 -0.23
N GLU A 61 -12.76 -3.77 0.30
CA GLU A 61 -14.20 -3.71 0.05
C GLU A 61 -14.82 -2.41 0.58
N THR A 62 -14.42 -1.98 1.78
CA THR A 62 -14.86 -0.71 2.37
C THR A 62 -14.43 0.48 1.53
N LEU A 63 -13.16 0.55 1.12
CA LEU A 63 -12.65 1.62 0.25
C LEU A 63 -13.45 1.69 -1.06
N LEU A 64 -13.67 0.57 -1.72
CA LEU A 64 -14.43 0.50 -2.97
C LEU A 64 -15.92 0.87 -2.80
N SER A 65 -16.46 0.76 -1.58
CA SER A 65 -17.85 1.12 -1.27
C SER A 65 -18.05 2.60 -0.92
N LYS A 66 -17.00 3.27 -0.42
CA LYS A 66 -17.08 4.64 0.13
C LYS A 66 -16.35 5.69 -0.71
N VAL A 67 -15.37 5.28 -1.48
CA VAL A 67 -14.57 6.16 -2.33
C VAL A 67 -14.89 5.85 -3.79
N GLU A 68 -14.81 6.86 -4.65
CA GLU A 68 -14.92 6.65 -6.09
C GLU A 68 -13.95 5.55 -6.53
N SER A 69 -14.44 4.56 -7.28
CA SER A 69 -13.70 3.34 -7.64
C SER A 69 -12.29 3.61 -8.18
N LYS A 70 -12.12 4.64 -9.03
CA LYS A 70 -10.82 5.03 -9.56
C LYS A 70 -9.84 5.43 -8.45
N ASN A 71 -10.27 6.30 -7.54
CA ASN A 71 -9.45 6.81 -6.44
C ASN A 71 -9.16 5.68 -5.43
N ALA A 72 -10.17 4.88 -5.09
CA ALA A 72 -10.02 3.70 -4.23
C ALA A 72 -8.93 2.76 -4.74
N TRP A 73 -8.95 2.45 -6.04
CA TRP A 73 -7.92 1.62 -6.65
C TRP A 73 -6.54 2.26 -6.58
N ARG A 74 -6.40 3.57 -6.82
CA ARG A 74 -5.11 4.25 -6.66
C ARG A 74 -4.56 4.09 -5.25
N TYR A 75 -5.39 4.23 -4.22
CA TYR A 75 -4.98 4.06 -2.82
C TYR A 75 -4.55 2.61 -2.55
N ILE A 76 -5.39 1.64 -2.96
CA ILE A 76 -5.14 0.20 -2.78
C ILE A 76 -3.85 -0.24 -3.47
N THR A 77 -3.59 0.23 -4.70
CA THR A 77 -2.39 -0.14 -5.46
C THR A 77 -1.19 0.77 -5.20
N ILE A 78 -1.35 1.80 -4.37
CA ILE A 78 -0.30 2.74 -4.00
C ILE A 78 0.28 3.42 -5.26
N THR A 79 -0.62 3.91 -6.11
CA THR A 79 -0.29 4.56 -7.39
C THR A 79 -0.82 5.99 -7.39
N PRO A 80 -0.19 6.91 -6.64
CA PRO A 80 -0.65 8.29 -6.54
C PRO A 80 -0.60 9.01 -7.89
N GLU A 81 -1.63 9.81 -8.16
CA GLU A 81 -1.69 10.77 -9.25
C GLU A 81 -1.10 12.10 -8.75
N ILE A 82 0.02 12.52 -9.34
CA ILE A 82 0.78 13.68 -8.90
C ILE A 82 0.68 14.78 -9.94
N GLU A 83 0.22 15.95 -9.51
CA GLU A 83 0.21 17.14 -10.34
C GLU A 83 1.63 17.65 -10.61
N SER A 84 1.83 18.25 -11.78
CA SER A 84 3.09 18.90 -12.13
C SER A 84 3.43 20.00 -11.13
N ASN A 85 4.72 20.11 -10.78
CA ASN A 85 5.29 21.18 -9.95
C ASN A 85 4.92 21.20 -8.47
N ILE A 86 4.33 20.13 -7.93
CA ILE A 86 4.17 20.03 -6.47
C ILE A 86 5.52 19.78 -5.79
N LYS A 87 5.75 20.43 -4.65
CA LYS A 87 6.99 20.34 -3.87
C LYS A 87 6.89 19.46 -2.62
N SER A 88 5.69 19.05 -2.26
CA SER A 88 5.41 18.27 -1.05
C SER A 88 4.14 17.45 -1.24
N ALA A 89 4.08 16.29 -0.58
CA ALA A 89 2.87 15.46 -0.53
C ALA A 89 1.66 16.22 0.03
N ALA A 90 1.87 17.18 0.94
CA ALA A 90 0.80 18.01 1.51
C ALA A 90 0.06 18.87 0.48
N TYR A 91 0.64 19.07 -0.71
CA TYR A 91 0.01 19.80 -1.81
C TYR A 91 -0.55 18.87 -2.91
N CYS A 92 -0.40 17.55 -2.77
CA CYS A 92 -0.93 16.58 -3.71
C CYS A 92 -2.43 16.37 -3.43
N LYS A 93 -3.29 16.63 -4.41
CA LYS A 93 -4.74 16.47 -4.23
C LYS A 93 -5.12 15.04 -3.86
N ASP A 94 -4.48 14.05 -4.50
CA ASP A 94 -4.74 12.62 -4.23
C ASP A 94 -4.43 12.25 -2.78
N PHE A 95 -3.41 12.89 -2.18
CA PHE A 95 -3.07 12.70 -0.76
C PHE A 95 -4.01 13.42 0.18
N ILE A 96 -4.43 14.63 -0.17
CA ILE A 96 -5.42 15.39 0.62
C ILE A 96 -6.73 14.60 0.67
N GLU A 97 -7.24 14.12 -0.47
CA GLU A 97 -8.45 13.31 -0.53
C GLU A 97 -8.32 12.02 0.29
N PHE A 98 -7.17 11.34 0.23
CA PHE A 98 -6.96 10.14 1.04
C PHE A 98 -6.85 10.48 2.55
N THR A 99 -6.28 11.62 2.90
CA THR A 99 -6.20 12.12 4.28
C THR A 99 -7.58 12.43 4.82
N ASP A 100 -8.43 13.12 4.05
CA ASP A 100 -9.81 13.44 4.42
C ASP A 100 -10.62 12.15 4.64
N TYR A 101 -10.45 11.16 3.76
CA TYR A 101 -11.06 9.84 3.96
C TYR A 101 -10.56 9.17 5.25
N PHE A 102 -9.25 9.18 5.52
CA PHE A 102 -8.69 8.58 6.73
C PHE A 102 -9.22 9.25 8.00
N VAL A 103 -9.27 10.59 8.03
CA VAL A 103 -9.84 11.36 9.15
C VAL A 103 -11.32 11.05 9.33
N LEU A 104 -12.09 10.96 8.25
CA LEU A 104 -13.50 10.55 8.30
C LEU A 104 -13.66 9.17 8.97
N ARG A 105 -12.87 8.18 8.57
CA ARG A 105 -12.96 6.82 9.15
C ARG A 105 -12.56 6.81 10.63
N ARG A 106 -11.51 7.55 11.00
CA ARG A 106 -10.97 7.57 12.36
C ARG A 106 -11.84 8.36 13.34
N ASP A 107 -12.18 9.60 13.00
CA ASP A 107 -12.70 10.58 13.97
C ASP A 107 -14.22 10.75 13.90
N ILE A 108 -14.84 10.42 12.77
CA ILE A 108 -16.26 10.68 12.53
C ILE A 108 -17.04 9.37 12.53
N GLU A 109 -16.59 8.38 11.76
CA GLU A 109 -17.28 7.09 11.63
C GLU A 109 -16.88 6.08 12.71
N ASN A 110 -15.92 6.41 13.58
CA ASN A 110 -15.46 5.59 14.72
C ASN A 110 -15.27 4.11 14.37
N CYS A 111 -14.48 3.87 13.33
CA CYS A 111 -14.21 2.52 12.84
C CYS A 111 -13.35 1.73 13.82
N ASP A 112 -13.34 0.40 13.69
CA ASP A 112 -12.52 -0.42 14.56
C ASP A 112 -11.02 -0.17 14.36
N ASP A 113 -10.25 -0.38 15.44
CA ASP A 113 -8.81 -0.12 15.47
C ASP A 113 -8.03 -0.91 14.42
N GLU A 114 -8.52 -2.11 14.05
CA GLU A 114 -7.88 -2.95 13.02
C GLU A 114 -8.05 -2.30 11.64
N GLU A 115 -9.25 -1.87 11.27
CA GLU A 115 -9.49 -1.14 10.02
C GLU A 115 -8.69 0.17 9.96
N VAL A 116 -8.76 0.99 11.02
CA VAL A 116 -8.04 2.26 11.10
C VAL A 116 -6.52 2.04 11.00
N GLY A 117 -6.00 1.02 11.67
CA GLY A 117 -4.59 0.66 11.60
C GLY A 117 -4.16 0.31 10.17
N LEU A 118 -4.91 -0.52 9.47
CA LEU A 118 -4.59 -0.92 8.09
C LEU A 118 -4.70 0.25 7.10
N ILE A 119 -5.70 1.13 7.25
CA ILE A 119 -5.82 2.34 6.44
C ILE A 119 -4.63 3.28 6.72
N SER A 120 -4.21 3.42 7.98
CA SER A 120 -3.05 4.23 8.35
C SER A 120 -1.75 3.71 7.71
N MET A 121 -1.58 2.39 7.62
CA MET A 121 -0.43 1.78 6.92
C MET A 121 -0.44 2.10 5.43
N LEU A 122 -1.60 1.96 4.77
CA LEU A 122 -1.76 2.36 3.36
C LEU A 122 -1.48 3.85 3.16
N HIS A 123 -2.04 4.71 4.00
CA HIS A 123 -1.88 6.16 3.93
C HIS A 123 -0.42 6.58 4.05
N SER A 124 0.31 6.02 5.02
CA SER A 124 1.74 6.28 5.21
C SER A 124 2.57 5.84 4.02
N GLU A 125 2.28 4.66 3.46
CA GLU A 125 3.00 4.14 2.30
C GLU A 125 2.67 4.91 1.01
N PHE A 126 1.44 5.42 0.91
CA PHE A 126 1.01 6.31 -0.17
C PHE A 126 1.76 7.63 -0.15
N GLN A 127 1.93 8.23 1.04
CA GLN A 127 2.75 9.44 1.23
C GLN A 127 4.19 9.22 0.75
N LYS A 128 4.83 8.12 1.16
CA LYS A 128 6.21 7.80 0.75
C LYS A 128 6.36 7.68 -0.76
N GLU A 129 5.39 7.04 -1.44
CA GLU A 129 5.45 6.91 -2.89
C GLU A 129 5.24 8.27 -3.60
N ILE A 130 4.45 9.19 -3.01
CA ILE A 130 4.36 10.57 -3.50
C ILE A 130 5.71 11.27 -3.38
N GLU A 131 6.29 11.27 -2.18
CA GLU A 131 7.57 11.93 -1.89
C GLU A 131 8.68 11.44 -2.81
N LYS A 132 8.79 10.12 -2.98
CA LYS A 132 9.74 9.49 -3.91
C LYS A 132 9.55 9.94 -5.36
N LYS A 133 8.31 10.13 -5.82
CA LYS A 133 8.04 10.63 -7.18
C LYS A 133 8.37 12.12 -7.32
N ILE A 134 8.12 12.92 -6.29
CA ILE A 134 8.51 14.35 -6.25
C ILE A 134 10.03 14.47 -6.32
N GLU A 135 10.78 13.70 -5.53
CA GLU A 135 12.25 13.70 -5.54
C GLU A 135 12.81 13.33 -6.92
N LYS A 136 12.27 12.28 -7.56
CA LYS A 136 12.67 11.89 -8.92
C LYS A 136 12.39 12.98 -9.94
N ALA A 137 11.25 13.65 -9.85
CA ALA A 137 10.92 14.75 -10.75
C ALA A 137 11.89 15.93 -10.57
N ALA A 138 12.29 16.24 -9.33
CA ALA A 138 13.28 17.27 -9.05
C ALA A 138 14.66 16.93 -9.64
N GLN A 139 15.15 15.70 -9.45
CA GLN A 139 16.42 15.24 -10.01
C GLN A 139 16.46 15.33 -11.54
N ASN A 140 15.38 14.93 -12.22
CA ASN A 140 15.29 14.99 -13.68
C ASN A 140 15.32 16.42 -14.22
N ASN A 141 14.87 17.41 -13.44
CA ASN A 141 14.91 18.82 -13.84
C ASN A 141 16.31 19.41 -13.66
N THR A 142 17.07 18.98 -12.64
CA THR A 142 18.47 19.39 -12.44
C THR A 142 19.40 18.85 -13.53
N VAL A 143 19.25 17.58 -13.91
CA VAL A 143 20.08 16.99 -14.98
C VAL A 143 19.87 17.71 -16.32
N LYS A 144 18.63 18.12 -16.62
CA LYS A 144 18.32 18.85 -17.86
C LYS A 144 18.88 20.29 -17.89
N SER A 145 18.95 20.98 -16.75
CA SER A 145 19.56 22.31 -16.70
C SER A 145 21.07 22.23 -16.92
N ASP A 146 21.73 21.24 -16.31
CA ASP A 146 23.18 21.09 -16.41
C ASP A 146 23.63 20.70 -17.84
N GLU A 147 22.80 19.97 -18.60
CA GLU A 147 23.03 19.67 -20.02
C GLU A 147 22.85 20.88 -20.95
N LEU A 148 21.94 21.80 -20.60
CA LEU A 148 21.68 23.02 -21.36
C LEU A 148 22.77 24.09 -21.14
N ASP A 149 23.36 24.14 -19.94
CA ASP A 149 24.44 25.06 -19.59
C ASP A 149 25.82 24.59 -20.12
N ALA A 150 25.91 23.37 -20.67
CA ALA A 150 27.12 22.77 -21.22
C ALA A 150 27.30 22.93 -22.74
N ILE A 151 26.39 23.65 -23.42
CA ILE A 151 26.40 23.94 -24.87
C ILE A 151 26.60 25.44 -25.09
#